data_AF-A0A8T5TQA0-F1
#
_entry.id   AF-A0A8T5TQA0-F1
#
_cell.length_a   1.000
_cell.length_b   1.000
_cell.length_c   1.000
_cell.angle_alpha   90.00
_cell.angle_beta   90.00
_cell.angle_gamma   90.00
#
_symmetry.space_group_name_H-M   'P 1'
#
loop_
_entity.id
_entity.type
_entity.pdbx_description
1 polymer ?
#
loop_
_entity_poly.entity_id
_entity_poly.type
_entity_poly.pdbx_seq_one_letter_code
_entity_poly.pdbx_strand_id
1 'polypeptide(L)' 'AMMSGQIAIETIKTCEKKDRLDKLGSTYEKTLDRRFLKILKAKRIARDKIFTDDESLKKFLKLWEKHRASEIVMKKLLD' A
#
# COMPACT_ATOMS: atom_id res chain seq x y z
N ALA A 1 2.19 -0.96 -9.14
CA ALA A 1 1.23 -1.63 -10.03
C ALA A 1 0.73 -3.00 -9.53
N MET A 2 1.48 -3.79 -8.75
CA MET A 2 0.99 -5.13 -8.31
C MET A 2 -0.30 -5.08 -7.46
N MET A 3 -0.37 -4.16 -6.50
CA MET A 3 -1.52 -4.07 -5.60
C MET A 3 -2.80 -3.59 -6.28
N SER A 4 -2.69 -2.69 -7.27
CA SER A 4 -3.84 -2.27 -8.08
C SER A 4 -4.37 -3.44 -8.91
N GLY A 5 -3.50 -4.29 -9.46
CA GLY A 5 -3.91 -5.52 -10.14
C GLY A 5 -4.63 -6.51 -9.22
N GLN A 6 -4.13 -6.69 -8.00
CA GLN A 6 -4.77 -7.55 -6.98
C GLN A 6 -6.16 -7.02 -6.59
N ILE A 7 -6.29 -5.71 -6.38
CA ILE A 7 -7.57 -5.06 -6.07
C ILE A 7 -8.55 -5.21 -7.23
N ALA A 8 -8.07 -5.16 -8.49
CA ALA A 8 -8.92 -5.37 -9.66
C ALA A 8 -9.51 -6.78 -9.67
N ILE A 9 -8.68 -7.82 -9.44
CA ILE A 9 -9.12 -9.21 -9.38
C ILE A 9 -10.12 -9.42 -8.22
N GLU A 10 -9.83 -8.90 -7.03
CA GLU A 10 -10.73 -8.99 -5.87
C GLU A 10 -12.08 -8.31 -6.16
N THR A 11 -12.05 -7.17 -6.86
CA THR A 11 -13.25 -6.43 -7.23
C THR A 11 -14.10 -7.21 -8.23
N ILE A 12 -13.49 -7.78 -9.27
CA ILE A 12 -14.17 -8.61 -10.28
C ILE A 12 -14.90 -9.77 -9.59
N LYS A 13 -14.17 -10.58 -8.80
CA LYS A 13 -14.74 -11.73 -8.07
C LYS A 13 -15.91 -11.33 -7.16
N THR A 14 -15.78 -10.19 -6.48
CA THR A 14 -16.82 -9.72 -5.55
C THR A 14 -18.07 -9.24 -6.30
N CYS A 15 -17.90 -8.57 -7.43
CA CYS A 15 -19.02 -8.06 -8.24
C CYS A 15 -19.73 -9.21 -8.98
N GLU A 16 -18.97 -10.17 -9.50
CA GLU A 16 -19.49 -11.40 -10.13
C GLU A 16 -20.32 -12.22 -9.12
N LYS A 17 -19.78 -12.49 -7.92
CA LYS A 17 -20.50 -13.23 -6.87
C LYS A 17 -21.81 -12.55 -6.43
N LYS A 18 -21.92 -11.24 -6.59
CA LYS A 18 -23.09 -10.44 -6.16
C LYS A 18 -24.02 -10.06 -7.30
N ASP A 19 -23.73 -10.50 -8.52
CA ASP A 19 -24.43 -10.10 -9.75
C ASP A 19 -24.55 -8.56 -9.89
N ARG A 20 -23.43 -7.87 -9.66
CA ARG A 20 -23.32 -6.40 -9.68
C ARG A 20 -22.19 -5.92 -10.59
N LEU A 21 -22.10 -6.49 -11.78
CA LEU A 21 -21.07 -6.14 -12.77
C LEU A 21 -21.17 -4.67 -13.23
N ASP A 22 -22.37 -4.09 -13.18
CA ASP A 22 -22.63 -2.65 -13.41
C ASP A 22 -21.83 -1.74 -12.47
N LYS A 23 -21.49 -2.21 -11.26
CA LYS A 23 -20.79 -1.42 -10.23
C LYS A 23 -19.28 -1.64 -10.18
N LEU A 24 -18.72 -2.39 -11.14
CA LEU A 24 -17.33 -2.85 -11.10
C LEU A 24 -16.33 -1.70 -11.04
N GLY A 25 -16.48 -0.69 -11.91
CA GLY A 25 -15.63 0.50 -11.93
C GLY A 25 -15.68 1.29 -10.61
N SER A 26 -16.89 1.63 -10.15
CA SER A 26 -17.07 2.40 -8.91
C SER A 26 -16.59 1.66 -7.66
N THR A 27 -16.70 0.33 -7.64
CA THR A 27 -16.24 -0.52 -6.52
C THR A 27 -14.72 -0.61 -6.52
N TYR A 28 -14.12 -0.74 -7.70
CA TYR A 28 -12.67 -0.78 -7.87
C TYR A 28 -12.04 0.54 -7.42
N GLU A 29 -12.52 1.68 -7.91
CA GLU A 29 -12.02 3.00 -7.53
C GLU A 29 -12.12 3.26 -6.02
N LYS A 30 -13.30 3.00 -5.41
CA LYS A 30 -13.48 3.18 -3.97
C LYS A 30 -12.53 2.31 -3.15
N THR A 31 -12.28 1.07 -3.59
CA THR A 31 -11.40 0.14 -2.89
C THR A 31 -9.93 0.54 -3.06
N LEU A 32 -9.56 0.96 -4.26
CA LEU A 32 -8.24 1.48 -4.59
C LEU A 32 -7.94 2.71 -3.74
N ASP A 33 -8.82 3.70 -3.73
CA ASP A 33 -8.63 4.96 -3.02
C ASP A 33 -8.46 4.74 -1.51
N ARG A 34 -9.36 3.95 -0.89
CA ARG A 34 -9.25 3.61 0.55
C ARG A 34 -7.92 2.95 0.92
N ARG A 35 -7.47 1.95 0.14
CA ARG A 35 -6.21 1.25 0.43
C ARG A 35 -4.99 2.11 0.10
N PHE A 36 -5.04 2.85 -1.01
CA PHE A 36 -3.95 3.70 -1.47
C PHE A 36 -3.69 4.86 -0.51
N LEU A 37 -4.74 5.56 -0.07
CA LEU A 37 -4.63 6.65 0.91
C LEU A 37 -4.00 6.17 2.24
N LYS A 38 -4.37 4.97 2.70
CA LYS A 38 -3.77 4.39 3.92
C LYS A 38 -2.25 4.20 3.76
N ILE A 39 -1.81 3.70 2.61
CA ILE A 39 -0.39 3.47 2.32
C ILE A 39 0.36 4.78 2.15
N LEU A 40 -0.22 5.76 1.48
CA LEU A 40 0.39 7.09 1.36
C LEU A 40 0.57 7.75 2.72
N LYS A 41 -0.44 7.68 3.61
CA LYS A 41 -0.32 8.18 4.98
C LYS A 41 0.79 7.46 5.75
N ALA A 42 0.84 6.12 5.66
CA ALA A 42 1.88 5.35 6.32
C ALA A 42 3.28 5.70 5.78
N LYS A 43 3.43 5.88 4.47
CA LYS A 43 4.70 6.31 3.85
C LYS A 43 5.12 7.71 4.30
N ARG A 44 4.17 8.63 4.46
CA ARG A 44 4.47 9.99 4.97
C ARG A 44 5.05 9.92 6.38
N ILE A 45 4.39 9.21 7.30
CA ILE A 45 4.88 9.03 8.67
C ILE A 45 6.25 8.35 8.68
N ALA A 46 6.42 7.30 7.88
CA ALA A 46 7.69 6.60 7.80
C ALA A 46 8.81 7.50 7.25
N ARG A 47 8.53 8.33 6.24
CA ARG A 47 9.50 9.32 5.74
C ARG A 47 9.94 10.24 6.87
N ASP A 48 9.00 10.79 7.63
CA ASP A 48 9.33 11.70 8.71
C ASP A 48 10.22 11.00 9.77
N LYS A 49 10.02 9.70 10.04
CA LYS A 49 10.92 8.88 10.88
C LYS A 49 12.29 8.61 10.25
N ILE A 50 12.33 8.29 8.95
CA ILE A 50 13.56 7.92 8.24
C ILE A 50 14.55 9.10 8.22
N PHE A 51 14.04 10.32 8.08
CA PHE A 51 14.85 11.52 7.97
C PHE A 51 14.98 12.31 9.29
N THR A 52 14.65 11.69 10.44
CA THR A 52 14.85 12.32 11.76
C THR A 52 16.34 12.46 12.08
N ASP A 53 17.13 11.41 11.81
CA ASP A 53 18.56 11.35 12.12
C ASP A 53 19.28 10.32 11.21
N ASP A 54 20.61 10.38 11.22
CA ASP A 54 21.47 9.54 10.37
C ASP A 54 21.34 8.04 10.69
N GLU A 55 21.06 7.67 11.93
CA GLU A 55 20.92 6.26 12.34
C GLU A 55 19.61 5.65 11.80
N SER A 56 18.53 6.42 11.84
CA SER A 56 17.23 6.06 11.25
C SER A 56 17.34 5.92 9.73
N LEU A 57 18.10 6.79 9.08
CA LEU A 57 18.37 6.71 7.65
C LEU A 57 19.19 5.45 7.30
N LYS A 58 20.26 5.15 8.05
CA LYS A 58 21.06 3.92 7.86
C LYS A 58 20.22 2.66 8.08
N LYS A 59 19.38 2.62 9.12
CA LYS A 59 18.44 1.51 9.39
C LYS A 59 17.51 1.28 8.20
N PHE A 60 16.97 2.35 7.63
CA PHE A 60 16.12 2.28 6.45
C PHE A 60 16.86 1.77 5.21
N LEU A 61 18.04 2.32 4.90
CA LEU A 61 18.82 1.91 3.72
C LEU A 61 19.17 0.42 3.76
N LYS A 62 19.57 -0.10 4.93
CA LYS A 62 19.86 -1.53 5.14
C LYS A 62 18.63 -2.42 4.92
N LEU A 63 17.44 -1.96 5.32
CA LEU A 63 16.20 -2.68 5.04
C LEU A 63 15.82 -2.60 3.56
N TRP A 64 16.10 -1.47 2.91
CA TRP A 64 15.79 -1.23 1.50
C TRP A 64 16.57 -2.12 0.54
N GLU A 65 17.78 -2.55 0.92
CA GLU A 65 18.54 -3.57 0.19
C GLU A 65 17.80 -4.90 0.05
N LYS A 66 16.92 -5.24 1.02
CA LYS A 66 16.26 -6.54 1.10
C LYS A 66 14.74 -6.48 0.87
N HIS A 67 14.15 -5.31 0.99
CA HIS A 67 12.70 -5.12 0.98
C HIS A 67 12.30 -3.91 0.15
N ARG A 68 11.12 -4.00 -0.48
CA ARG A 68 10.51 -2.81 -1.08
C ARG A 68 10.13 -1.80 0.00
N ALA A 69 10.28 -0.51 -0.28
CA ALA A 69 9.90 0.56 0.66
C ALA A 69 8.45 0.44 1.16
N SER A 70 7.51 0.01 0.31
CA SER A 70 6.12 -0.25 0.74
C SER A 70 6.00 -1.41 1.74
N GLU A 71 6.81 -2.46 1.60
CA GLU A 71 6.84 -3.56 2.57
C GLU A 71 7.42 -3.12 3.90
N ILE A 72 8.53 -2.37 3.88
CA ILE A 72 9.18 -1.83 5.09
C ILE A 72 8.16 -1.05 5.92
N VAL A 73 7.41 -0.17 5.26
CA VAL A 73 6.39 0.67 5.89
C VAL A 73 5.19 -0.16 6.36
N MET A 74 4.69 -1.09 5.54
CA MET A 74 3.49 -1.87 5.89
C MET A 74 3.74 -2.91 6.98
N LYS A 75 4.93 -3.53 6.99
CA LYS A 75 5.35 -4.50 8.02
C LYS A 75 5.94 -3.83 9.26
N LYS A 76 5.97 -2.50 9.31
CA LYS A 76 6.49 -1.71 10.44
C LYS A 76 7.93 -2.05 10.83
N LEU A 77 8.80 -2.34 9.84
CA LEU A 77 10.18 -2.75 10.08
C LEU A 77 11.09 -1.62 10.58
N LEU A 78 10.59 -0.38 10.54
CA LEU A 78 11.29 0.81 11.02
C LEU A 78 11.00 1.13 12.49
N ASP A 79 9.95 0.54 13.07
CA ASP A 79 9.63 0.71 14.49
C ASP A 79 10.72 0.12 15.40
#